data_AF-A0A846WFD7-F1
#
_entry.id   AF-A0A846WFD7-F1
#
_cell.length_a   1.000
_cell.length_b   1.000
_cell.length_c   1.000
_cell.angle_alpha   90.00
_cell.angle_beta   90.00
_cell.angle_gamma   90.00
#
_symmetry.space_group_name_H-M   'P 1'
#
loop_
_entity.id
_entity.type
_entity.pdbx_description
1 polymer ?
#
loop_
_entity_poly.entity_id
_entity_poly.type
_entity_poly.pdbx_seq_one_letter_code
_entity_poly.pdbx_strand_id
1 'polypeptide(L)'
;MNDMAVQVAVLDGFGLDLQEVGANFSSNASRMLSGLSIPSGSAGLLASLSTPFENFKATLSAAHEQDLTNLASYQTNLATASREFQGTDHVAAQAISTLSSSGLSDLAVAGNNMVSGGLTRFTGLQLPTLPLVEDEQFTVRQVVESAVQSLMHFDEPLSRAIGIKPAADYLVPLAADWEALETLGGRIRQLGFNDFVASENLSSGVRWLQGNWTGGAGEAFASTASRLAQAVAVRSSDLDVVSKIIANGAACLERLVYNQAMGWSSGLSQPLSMLGFTLPLGAWAQLIDRPMSQSNKSQIVSAVDTLKAASDARRDAITTMIGKISRALEYTPGSTAPVYSAAEYEVPDKVIADLGTTRYGYGNNVWWEASLASPA
;
A
#
# COMPACT_ATOMS: atom_id res chain seq x y z
N MET A 1 -38.99 27.58 -16.57
CA MET A 1 -37.80 28.45 -16.61
C MET A 1 -37.18 28.35 -15.23
N ASN A 2 -35.94 27.84 -15.12
CA ASN A 2 -35.22 27.88 -13.84
C ASN A 2 -34.68 29.31 -13.70
N ASP A 3 -35.14 30.04 -12.69
CA ASP A 3 -34.64 31.38 -12.42
C ASP A 3 -33.14 31.31 -12.11
N MET A 4 -32.37 32.18 -12.78
CA MET A 4 -30.94 32.33 -12.56
C MET A 4 -30.70 33.20 -11.34
N ALA A 5 -30.00 32.66 -10.34
CA ALA A 5 -29.60 33.37 -9.14
C ALA A 5 -28.17 32.97 -8.76
N VAL A 6 -27.38 33.95 -8.31
CA VAL A 6 -25.99 33.72 -7.91
C VAL A 6 -25.60 34.64 -6.76
N GLN A 7 -25.01 34.06 -5.71
CA GLN A 7 -24.31 34.82 -4.68
C GLN A 7 -22.82 34.83 -4.99
N VAL A 8 -22.33 35.92 -5.58
CA VAL A 8 -20.93 36.03 -6.03
C VAL A 8 -19.92 35.74 -4.91
N ALA A 9 -20.19 36.23 -3.70
CA ALA A 9 -19.44 35.98 -2.47
C ALA A 9 -19.08 34.51 -2.22
N VAL A 10 -19.99 33.60 -2.60
CA VAL A 10 -19.88 32.15 -2.42
C VAL A 10 -18.97 31.54 -3.49
N LEU A 11 -18.97 32.08 -4.73
CA LEU A 11 -18.09 31.60 -5.80
C LEU A 11 -16.62 31.84 -5.47
N ASP A 12 -16.28 33.05 -5.03
CA ASP A 12 -14.92 33.41 -4.65
C ASP A 12 -14.47 32.64 -3.39
N GLY A 13 -15.36 32.51 -2.41
CA GLY A 13 -15.07 31.75 -1.19
C GLY A 13 -14.81 30.27 -1.47
N PHE A 14 -15.65 29.62 -2.29
CA PHE A 14 -15.42 28.24 -2.69
C PHE A 14 -14.17 28.06 -3.55
N GLY A 15 -13.85 29.04 -4.41
CA GLY A 15 -12.60 29.03 -5.16
C GLY A 15 -11.37 28.96 -4.25
N LEU A 16 -11.36 29.72 -3.15
CA LEU A 16 -10.32 29.63 -2.13
C LEU A 16 -10.35 28.29 -1.39
N ASP A 17 -11.54 27.70 -1.15
CA ASP A 17 -11.65 26.39 -0.51
C ASP A 17 -11.03 25.29 -1.39
N LEU A 18 -11.26 25.33 -2.71
CA LEU A 18 -10.64 24.40 -3.67
C LEU A 18 -9.11 24.52 -3.72
N GLN A 19 -8.58 25.73 -3.56
CA GLN A 19 -7.14 25.96 -3.47
C GLN A 19 -6.55 25.27 -2.22
N GLU A 20 -7.22 25.40 -1.07
CA GLU A 20 -6.79 24.76 0.18
C GLU A 20 -6.92 23.23 0.13
N VAL A 21 -7.99 22.71 -0.47
CA VAL A 21 -8.15 21.28 -0.76
C VAL A 21 -6.99 20.79 -1.62
N GLY A 22 -6.68 21.48 -2.72
CA GLY A 22 -5.56 21.14 -3.59
C GLY A 22 -4.21 21.13 -2.86
N ALA A 23 -3.95 22.14 -2.02
CA ALA A 23 -2.71 22.22 -1.23
C ALA A 23 -2.59 21.07 -0.22
N ASN A 24 -3.64 20.78 0.56
CA ASN A 24 -3.64 19.68 1.53
C ASN A 24 -3.54 18.32 0.82
N PHE A 25 -4.31 18.11 -0.24
CA PHE A 25 -4.30 16.92 -1.06
C PHE A 25 -2.92 16.63 -1.64
N SER A 26 -2.27 17.64 -2.24
CA SER A 26 -0.92 17.54 -2.80
C SER A 26 0.14 17.26 -1.73
N SER A 27 0.08 17.94 -0.59
CA SER A 27 1.04 17.77 0.51
C SER A 27 0.99 16.34 1.08
N ASN A 28 -0.21 15.82 1.34
CA ASN A 28 -0.41 14.46 1.82
C ASN A 28 0.04 13.43 0.78
N ALA A 29 -0.36 13.61 -0.48
CA ALA A 29 0.02 12.73 -1.58
C ALA A 29 1.53 12.63 -1.75
N SER A 30 2.22 13.77 -1.83
CA SER A 30 3.67 13.84 -2.04
C SER A 30 4.43 13.09 -0.95
N ARG A 31 3.99 13.24 0.31
CA ARG A 31 4.60 12.59 1.48
C ARG A 31 4.40 11.07 1.50
N MET A 32 3.24 10.58 1.04
CA MET A 32 2.98 9.14 0.99
C MET A 32 3.66 8.49 -0.22
N LEU A 33 3.60 9.13 -1.40
CA LEU A 33 4.21 8.64 -2.65
C LEU A 33 5.74 8.63 -2.60
N SER A 34 6.37 9.57 -1.88
CA SER A 34 7.85 9.60 -1.77
C SER A 34 8.43 8.36 -1.09
N GLY A 35 7.67 7.74 -0.17
CA GLY A 35 8.07 6.53 0.55
C GLY A 35 7.52 5.24 -0.06
N LEU A 36 6.86 5.29 -1.22
CA LEU A 36 6.24 4.14 -1.86
C LEU A 36 7.21 3.42 -2.79
N SER A 37 8.25 2.81 -2.22
CA SER A 37 9.27 2.07 -2.96
C SER A 37 9.83 0.94 -2.11
N ILE A 38 10.21 -0.18 -2.74
CA ILE A 38 10.96 -1.25 -2.07
C ILE A 38 12.30 -0.68 -1.56
N PRO A 39 12.75 -1.01 -0.33
CA PRO A 39 14.01 -0.51 0.21
C PRO A 39 15.19 -0.75 -0.72
N SER A 40 16.04 0.27 -0.88
CA SER A 40 17.23 0.19 -1.74
C SER A 40 18.15 -0.94 -1.29
N GLY A 41 18.66 -1.73 -2.24
CA GLY A 41 19.52 -2.88 -1.92
C GLY A 41 18.77 -4.15 -1.52
N SER A 42 17.42 -4.15 -1.58
CA SER A 42 16.64 -5.38 -1.54
C SER A 42 17.07 -6.33 -2.64
N ALA A 43 17.17 -7.62 -2.31
CA ALA A 43 17.59 -8.68 -3.22
C ALA A 43 16.58 -9.83 -3.21
N GLY A 44 16.84 -10.84 -4.04
CA GLY A 44 16.06 -12.07 -4.08
C GLY A 44 14.61 -11.85 -4.50
N LEU A 45 13.68 -12.53 -3.84
CA LEU A 45 12.28 -12.52 -4.21
C LEU A 45 11.58 -11.19 -3.92
N LEU A 46 11.92 -10.48 -2.83
CA LEU A 46 11.33 -9.16 -2.54
C LEU A 46 11.64 -8.14 -3.64
N ALA A 47 12.85 -8.19 -4.21
CA ALA A 47 13.27 -7.30 -5.29
C ALA A 47 12.39 -7.40 -6.55
N SER A 48 11.71 -8.54 -6.76
CA SER A 48 10.77 -8.71 -7.89
C SER A 48 9.57 -7.75 -7.83
N LEU A 49 9.24 -7.21 -6.66
CA LEU A 49 8.17 -6.23 -6.46
C LEU A 49 8.60 -4.78 -6.77
N SER A 50 9.89 -4.52 -7.01
CA SER A 50 10.39 -3.16 -7.24
C SER A 50 9.70 -2.48 -8.43
N THR A 51 9.69 -3.15 -9.59
CA THR A 51 9.05 -2.61 -10.80
C THR A 51 7.53 -2.43 -10.64
N PRO A 52 6.76 -3.40 -10.11
CA PRO A 52 5.36 -3.18 -9.77
C PRO A 52 5.10 -1.96 -8.89
N PHE A 53 5.88 -1.73 -7.83
CA PHE A 53 5.73 -0.57 -6.96
C PHE A 53 6.06 0.74 -7.69
N GLU A 54 7.14 0.81 -8.47
CA GLU A 54 7.48 2.03 -9.22
C GLU A 54 6.42 2.37 -10.28
N ASN A 55 5.88 1.36 -10.97
CA ASN A 55 4.79 1.56 -11.92
C ASN A 55 3.52 2.05 -11.22
N PHE A 56 3.14 1.43 -10.11
CA PHE A 56 1.98 1.84 -9.32
C PHE A 56 2.12 3.28 -8.81
N LYS A 57 3.29 3.62 -8.26
CA LYS A 57 3.63 4.99 -7.82
C LYS A 57 3.53 5.99 -8.97
N ALA A 58 4.07 5.67 -10.15
CA ALA A 58 3.99 6.55 -11.31
C ALA A 58 2.53 6.78 -11.75
N THR A 59 1.73 5.71 -11.79
CA THR A 59 0.29 5.77 -12.13
C THR A 59 -0.49 6.64 -11.15
N LEU A 60 -0.29 6.47 -9.84
CA LEU A 60 -0.96 7.29 -8.83
C LEU A 60 -0.50 8.74 -8.85
N SER A 61 0.80 8.98 -9.07
CA SER A 61 1.34 10.34 -9.18
C SER A 61 0.68 11.09 -10.33
N ALA A 62 0.59 10.46 -11.52
CA ALA A 62 -0.06 11.05 -12.68
C ALA A 62 -1.56 11.33 -12.44
N ALA A 63 -2.27 10.42 -11.77
CA ALA A 63 -3.68 10.62 -11.43
C ALA A 63 -3.88 11.79 -10.46
N HIS A 64 -3.03 11.92 -9.44
CA HIS A 64 -3.09 13.03 -8.49
C HIS A 64 -2.75 14.38 -9.16
N GLU A 65 -1.76 14.42 -10.06
CA GLU A 65 -1.44 15.62 -10.84
C GLU A 65 -2.61 16.06 -11.73
N GLN A 66 -3.30 15.10 -12.36
CA GLN A 66 -4.50 15.39 -13.13
C GLN A 66 -5.63 15.97 -12.27
N ASP A 67 -5.85 15.42 -11.07
CA ASP A 67 -6.88 15.93 -10.16
C ASP A 67 -6.55 17.33 -9.64
N LEU A 68 -5.28 17.60 -9.32
CA LEU A 68 -4.82 18.94 -8.95
C LEU A 68 -5.04 19.95 -10.08
N THR A 69 -4.77 19.55 -11.32
CA THR A 69 -5.05 20.36 -12.51
C THR A 69 -6.54 20.67 -12.64
N ASN A 70 -7.40 19.68 -12.40
CA ASN A 70 -8.85 19.86 -12.43
C ASN A 70 -9.33 20.80 -11.31
N LEU A 71 -8.82 20.66 -10.08
CA LEU A 71 -9.16 21.55 -8.95
C LEU A 71 -8.75 23.00 -9.24
N ALA A 72 -7.55 23.22 -9.79
CA ALA A 72 -7.08 24.56 -10.18
C ALA A 72 -7.92 25.16 -11.32
N SER A 73 -8.36 24.33 -12.27
CA SER A 73 -9.29 24.74 -13.32
C SER A 73 -10.65 25.16 -12.74
N TYR A 74 -11.21 24.39 -11.81
CA TYR A 74 -12.45 24.73 -11.12
C TYR A 74 -12.34 26.04 -10.34
N GLN A 75 -11.26 26.26 -9.60
CA GLN A 75 -10.98 27.53 -8.96
C GLN A 75 -10.98 28.69 -9.97
N THR A 76 -10.25 28.55 -11.07
CA THR A 76 -10.13 29.60 -12.11
C THR A 76 -11.48 29.90 -12.77
N ASN A 77 -12.29 28.87 -13.00
CA ASN A 77 -13.62 29.00 -13.58
C ASN A 77 -14.59 29.69 -12.62
N LEU A 78 -14.53 29.41 -11.31
CA LEU A 78 -15.33 30.10 -10.31
C LEU A 78 -14.97 31.59 -10.21
N ALA A 79 -13.67 31.91 -10.20
CA ALA A 79 -13.20 33.30 -10.19
C ALA A 79 -13.57 34.05 -11.48
N THR A 80 -13.64 33.35 -12.61
CA THR A 80 -14.10 33.94 -13.88
C THR A 80 -15.60 34.19 -13.85
N ALA A 81 -16.41 33.20 -13.43
CA ALA A 81 -17.84 33.36 -13.26
C ALA A 81 -18.18 34.48 -12.28
N SER A 82 -17.47 34.58 -11.16
CA SER A 82 -17.59 35.68 -10.19
C SER A 82 -17.42 37.06 -10.86
N ARG A 83 -16.33 37.26 -11.59
CA ARG A 83 -16.06 38.52 -12.32
C ARG A 83 -17.10 38.83 -13.38
N GLU A 84 -17.56 37.83 -14.13
CA GLU A 84 -18.59 38.00 -15.15
C GLU A 84 -19.94 38.40 -14.56
N PHE A 85 -20.35 37.81 -13.43
CA PHE A 85 -21.58 38.19 -12.73
C PHE A 85 -21.47 39.59 -12.12
N GLN A 86 -20.34 39.95 -11.50
CA GLN A 86 -20.11 41.31 -11.02
C GLN A 86 -20.18 42.35 -12.15
N GLY A 87 -19.59 42.03 -13.31
CA GLY A 87 -19.66 42.89 -14.49
C GLY A 87 -21.09 43.05 -15.00
N THR A 88 -21.86 41.97 -15.03
CA THR A 88 -23.28 41.98 -15.42
C THR A 88 -24.12 42.81 -14.46
N ASP A 89 -23.94 42.62 -13.14
CA ASP A 89 -24.62 43.40 -12.10
C ASP A 89 -24.28 44.88 -12.19
N HIS A 90 -23.03 45.22 -12.47
CA HIS A 90 -22.60 46.61 -12.66
C HIS A 90 -23.27 47.26 -13.87
N VAL A 91 -23.29 46.58 -15.02
CA VAL A 91 -23.96 47.07 -16.23
C VAL A 91 -25.46 47.22 -16.02
N ALA A 92 -26.10 46.26 -15.35
CA ALA A 92 -27.52 46.32 -15.01
C ALA A 92 -27.82 47.48 -14.05
N ALA A 93 -27.01 47.66 -13.00
CA ALA A 93 -27.14 48.77 -12.07
C ALA A 93 -26.97 50.13 -12.78
N GLN A 94 -25.99 50.25 -13.69
CA GLN A 94 -25.83 51.45 -14.52
C GLN A 94 -27.07 51.70 -15.38
N ALA A 95 -27.61 50.68 -16.06
CA ALA A 95 -28.81 50.82 -16.89
C ALA A 95 -30.06 51.22 -16.07
N ILE A 96 -30.21 50.69 -14.86
CA ILE A 96 -31.29 51.09 -13.94
C ILE A 96 -31.08 52.54 -13.49
N SER A 97 -29.84 52.92 -13.15
CA SER A 97 -29.52 54.29 -12.72
C SER A 97 -29.82 55.31 -13.82
N THR A 98 -29.54 55.00 -15.09
CA THR A 98 -29.84 55.88 -16.23
C THR A 98 -31.34 55.99 -16.49
N LEU A 99 -32.11 54.90 -16.35
CA LEU A 99 -33.57 54.93 -16.41
C LEU A 99 -34.18 55.75 -15.26
N SER A 100 -33.62 55.65 -14.05
CA SER A 100 -34.06 56.44 -12.89
C SER A 100 -33.73 57.93 -13.01
N SER A 101 -32.64 58.28 -13.70
CA SER A 101 -32.22 59.66 -13.95
C SER A 101 -33.09 60.43 -14.94
N SER A 102 -34.01 59.73 -15.64
CA SER A 102 -34.93 60.33 -16.61
C SER A 102 -36.22 60.90 -15.98
N GLY A 103 -36.39 60.78 -14.66
CA GLY A 103 -37.56 61.28 -13.92
C GLY A 103 -37.28 62.19 -12.72
N LEU A 104 -36.03 62.29 -12.25
CA LEU A 104 -35.64 63.15 -11.13
C LEU A 104 -34.22 63.67 -11.39
N SER A 105 -34.12 64.89 -11.91
CA SER A 105 -32.86 65.65 -11.88
C SER A 105 -32.52 66.01 -10.43
N ASP A 106 -31.23 65.98 -10.11
CA ASP A 106 -30.59 66.29 -8.82
C ASP A 106 -30.80 65.29 -7.68
N LEU A 107 -30.01 64.20 -7.72
CA LEU A 107 -29.23 63.72 -6.57
C LEU A 107 -28.12 62.82 -7.11
N ALA A 108 -26.96 63.43 -7.38
CA ALA A 108 -25.74 62.73 -7.74
C ALA A 108 -25.31 61.79 -6.60
N VAL A 109 -25.61 60.50 -6.72
CA VAL A 109 -24.96 59.46 -5.91
C VAL A 109 -23.81 58.90 -6.72
N ALA A 110 -22.67 59.61 -6.63
CA ALA A 110 -21.37 59.05 -6.94
C ALA A 110 -21.05 57.98 -5.88
N GLY A 111 -21.51 56.76 -6.13
CA GLY A 111 -21.22 55.57 -5.33
C GLY A 111 -20.38 54.57 -6.14
N ASN A 112 -19.25 55.02 -6.68
CA ASN A 112 -18.32 54.20 -7.49
C ASN A 112 -17.45 53.25 -6.63
N ASN A 113 -17.91 52.85 -5.46
CA ASN A 113 -17.27 51.79 -4.73
C ASN A 113 -17.91 50.49 -5.18
N MET A 114 -17.19 49.70 -5.99
CA MET A 114 -17.40 48.25 -6.00
C MET A 114 -17.38 47.83 -4.53
N VAL A 115 -18.56 47.61 -3.93
CA VAL A 115 -18.63 46.94 -2.65
C VAL A 115 -18.07 45.57 -2.98
N SER A 116 -16.83 45.34 -2.57
CA SER A 116 -16.22 44.02 -2.59
C SER A 116 -17.19 43.14 -1.82
N GLY A 117 -18.04 42.40 -2.54
CA GLY A 117 -18.96 41.44 -1.94
C GLY A 117 -18.10 40.58 -1.02
N GLY A 118 -18.46 40.51 0.27
CA GLY A 118 -17.66 39.77 1.24
C GLY A 118 -17.42 38.32 0.78
N LEU A 119 -16.40 37.66 1.31
CA LEU A 119 -16.15 36.25 1.04
C LEU A 119 -17.06 35.39 1.93
N THR A 120 -17.81 34.47 1.32
CA THR A 120 -18.57 33.44 2.05
C THR A 120 -17.95 32.09 1.77
N ARG A 121 -17.42 31.42 2.80
CA ARG A 121 -16.64 30.18 2.70
C ARG A 121 -17.48 28.95 3.08
N PHE A 122 -17.13 27.78 2.54
CA PHE A 122 -17.75 26.52 2.90
C PHE A 122 -17.30 26.08 4.31
N THR A 123 -18.24 26.04 5.26
CA THR A 123 -17.93 25.75 6.67
C THR A 123 -17.65 24.27 6.97
N GLY A 124 -17.96 23.36 6.03
CA GLY A 124 -17.76 21.92 6.19
C GLY A 124 -16.39 21.41 5.73
N LEU A 125 -15.44 22.31 5.41
CA LEU A 125 -14.13 21.97 4.88
C LEU A 125 -13.29 21.16 5.89
N GLN A 126 -12.70 20.05 5.45
CA GLN A 126 -11.81 19.21 6.25
C GLN A 126 -10.40 19.15 5.65
N LEU A 127 -9.37 19.49 6.42
CA LEU A 127 -7.97 19.52 5.98
C LEU A 127 -7.07 18.72 6.94
N PRO A 128 -7.27 17.40 7.08
CA PRO A 128 -6.50 16.60 8.02
C PRO A 128 -5.04 16.53 7.60
N THR A 129 -4.16 16.51 8.61
CA THR A 129 -2.77 16.08 8.44
C THR A 129 -2.73 14.59 8.68
N LEU A 130 -2.38 13.81 7.67
CA LEU A 130 -2.31 12.35 7.83
C LEU A 130 -1.12 11.97 8.71
N PRO A 131 -1.22 10.93 9.54
CA PRO A 131 -0.08 10.43 10.31
C PRO A 131 1.01 9.94 9.36
N LEU A 132 2.27 10.05 9.80
CA LEU A 132 3.37 9.36 9.15
C LEU A 132 3.21 7.86 9.40
N VAL A 133 3.54 7.05 8.40
CA VAL A 133 3.73 5.61 8.59
C VAL A 133 5.19 5.44 9.01
N GLU A 134 5.41 4.90 10.21
CA GLU A 134 6.74 4.61 10.74
C GLU A 134 7.31 3.37 10.05
N ASP A 135 8.64 3.36 9.86
CA ASP A 135 9.32 2.19 9.29
C ASP A 135 9.52 1.14 10.39
N GLU A 136 9.30 -0.13 10.04
CA GLU A 136 9.35 -1.24 10.99
C GLU A 136 10.76 -1.72 11.33
N GLN A 137 10.87 -2.46 12.44
CA GLN A 137 12.09 -3.19 12.79
C GLN A 137 12.16 -4.49 12.00
N PHE A 138 13.23 -4.67 11.22
CA PHE A 138 13.43 -5.85 10.38
C PHE A 138 14.01 -7.02 11.18
N THR A 139 13.20 -8.05 11.42
CA THR A 139 13.54 -9.23 12.22
C THR A 139 13.62 -10.50 11.39
N VAL A 140 12.76 -10.66 10.38
CA VAL A 140 12.70 -11.85 9.52
C VAL A 140 14.00 -12.02 8.74
N ARG A 141 14.57 -10.93 8.22
CA ARG A 141 15.87 -10.96 7.55
C ARG A 141 16.96 -11.59 8.43
N GLN A 142 17.05 -11.18 9.69
CA GLN A 142 18.05 -11.68 10.63
C GLN A 142 17.86 -13.17 10.90
N VAL A 143 16.61 -13.64 11.01
CA VAL A 143 16.29 -15.06 11.16
C VAL A 143 16.75 -15.86 9.93
N VAL A 144 16.46 -15.36 8.73
CA VAL A 144 16.87 -16.01 7.47
C VAL A 144 18.40 -16.02 7.34
N GLU A 145 19.08 -14.91 7.59
CA GLU A 145 20.53 -14.82 7.50
C GLU A 145 21.22 -15.74 8.53
N SER A 146 20.69 -15.83 9.75
CA SER A 146 21.17 -16.77 10.76
C SER A 146 20.98 -18.24 10.33
N ALA A 147 19.85 -18.56 9.71
CA ALA A 147 19.60 -19.89 9.15
C ALA A 147 20.55 -20.21 7.99
N VAL A 148 20.79 -19.25 7.07
CA VAL A 148 21.76 -19.39 5.98
C VAL A 148 23.16 -19.67 6.53
N GLN A 149 23.63 -18.91 7.53
CA GLN A 149 24.93 -19.13 8.16
C GLN A 149 25.04 -20.51 8.81
N SER A 150 23.97 -20.94 9.47
CA SER A 150 23.92 -22.24 10.14
C SER A 150 23.90 -23.40 9.15
N LEU A 151 23.32 -23.21 7.96
CA LEU A 151 23.06 -24.31 7.01
C LEU A 151 24.00 -24.35 5.81
N MET A 152 24.72 -23.27 5.50
CA MET A 152 25.56 -23.21 4.28
C MET A 152 26.61 -24.31 4.17
N HIS A 153 27.10 -24.84 5.30
CA HIS A 153 28.07 -25.93 5.31
C HIS A 153 27.48 -27.28 4.84
N PHE A 154 26.15 -27.41 4.83
CA PHE A 154 25.45 -28.58 4.30
C PHE A 154 25.24 -28.53 2.78
N ASP A 155 25.31 -27.36 2.14
CA ASP A 155 24.93 -27.22 0.73
C ASP A 155 25.74 -28.13 -0.20
N GLU A 156 27.07 -28.08 -0.18
CA GLU A 156 27.88 -28.92 -1.09
C GLU A 156 27.84 -30.42 -0.76
N PRO A 157 27.90 -30.85 0.52
CA PRO A 157 27.69 -32.26 0.86
C PRO A 157 26.32 -32.80 0.46
N LEU A 158 25.24 -32.08 0.76
CA LEU A 158 23.88 -32.53 0.42
C LEU A 158 23.60 -32.43 -1.07
N SER A 159 24.16 -31.45 -1.78
CA SER A 159 24.02 -31.36 -3.23
C SER A 159 24.60 -32.59 -3.92
N ARG A 160 25.74 -33.08 -3.47
CA ARG A 160 26.33 -34.32 -4.01
C ARG A 160 25.53 -35.56 -3.64
N ALA A 161 25.03 -35.65 -2.40
CA ALA A 161 24.38 -36.85 -1.88
C ALA A 161 22.91 -37.00 -2.34
N ILE A 162 22.17 -35.89 -2.39
CA ILE A 162 20.72 -35.87 -2.59
C ILE A 162 20.25 -34.71 -3.49
N GLY A 163 21.16 -33.94 -4.09
CA GLY A 163 20.82 -32.94 -5.11
C GLY A 163 20.17 -31.65 -4.60
N ILE A 164 20.33 -31.30 -3.33
CA ILE A 164 19.76 -30.06 -2.76
C ILE A 164 20.83 -29.16 -2.12
N LYS A 165 20.63 -27.83 -2.20
CA LYS A 165 21.40 -26.84 -1.43
C LYS A 165 20.45 -26.02 -0.55
N PRO A 166 20.16 -26.47 0.69
CA PRO A 166 19.17 -25.82 1.56
C PRO A 166 19.36 -24.32 1.73
N ALA A 167 20.58 -23.83 1.95
CA ALA A 167 20.80 -22.40 2.12
C ALA A 167 20.70 -21.66 0.78
N ALA A 168 21.47 -22.08 -0.24
CA ALA A 168 21.49 -21.41 -1.54
C ALA A 168 20.14 -21.43 -2.29
N ASP A 169 19.45 -22.59 -2.33
CA ASP A 169 18.26 -22.77 -3.16
C ASP A 169 16.98 -22.25 -2.48
N TYR A 170 16.92 -22.27 -1.14
CA TYR A 170 15.68 -22.03 -0.40
C TYR A 170 15.70 -20.83 0.54
N LEU A 171 16.86 -20.38 1.02
CA LEU A 171 16.95 -19.33 2.05
C LEU A 171 17.60 -18.04 1.56
N VAL A 172 18.69 -18.13 0.80
CA VAL A 172 19.38 -16.94 0.24
C VAL A 172 18.44 -16.03 -0.55
N PRO A 173 17.53 -16.54 -1.41
CA PRO A 173 16.56 -15.68 -2.12
C PRO A 173 15.55 -14.97 -1.21
N LEU A 174 15.45 -15.34 0.07
CA LEU A 174 14.49 -14.82 1.04
C LEU A 174 15.11 -13.85 2.05
N ALA A 175 16.42 -13.59 1.99
CA ALA A 175 17.12 -12.70 2.92
C ALA A 175 16.83 -11.22 2.57
N ALA A 176 15.66 -10.74 2.98
CA ALA A 176 15.17 -9.40 2.69
C ALA A 176 14.28 -8.84 3.82
N ASP A 177 14.03 -7.54 3.78
CA ASP A 177 13.23 -6.79 4.76
C ASP A 177 11.74 -6.90 4.42
N TRP A 178 11.13 -8.05 4.70
CA TRP A 178 9.75 -8.37 4.30
C TRP A 178 8.71 -7.48 4.98
N GLU A 179 8.99 -7.06 6.21
CA GLU A 179 8.18 -6.15 7.03
C GLU A 179 7.97 -4.78 6.35
N ALA A 180 8.86 -4.38 5.43
CA ALA A 180 8.69 -3.16 4.67
C ALA A 180 7.39 -3.15 3.83
N LEU A 181 6.85 -4.32 3.46
CA LEU A 181 5.61 -4.41 2.70
C LEU A 181 4.39 -3.96 3.51
N GLU A 182 4.34 -4.20 4.83
CA GLU A 182 3.25 -3.72 5.68
C GLU A 182 3.26 -2.18 5.74
N THR A 183 4.43 -1.58 5.94
CA THR A 183 4.63 -0.12 5.87
C THR A 183 4.16 0.46 4.54
N LEU A 184 4.48 -0.19 3.41
CA LEU A 184 4.03 0.24 2.07
C LEU A 184 2.51 0.13 1.92
N GLY A 185 1.90 -0.94 2.42
CA GLY A 185 0.44 -1.09 2.49
C GLY A 185 -0.22 0.04 3.30
N GLY A 186 0.38 0.41 4.43
CA GLY A 186 -0.05 1.54 5.26
C GLY A 186 -0.04 2.87 4.50
N ARG A 187 1.01 3.14 3.72
CA ARG A 187 1.10 4.37 2.89
C ARG A 187 0.02 4.42 1.82
N ILE A 188 -0.28 3.29 1.17
CA ILE A 188 -1.36 3.18 0.17
C ILE A 188 -2.72 3.45 0.82
N ARG A 189 -2.96 2.92 2.02
CA ARG A 189 -4.17 3.20 2.77
C ARG A 189 -4.33 4.70 3.08
N GLN A 190 -3.25 5.38 3.46
CA GLN A 190 -3.27 6.83 3.70
C GLN A 190 -3.56 7.61 2.42
N LEU A 191 -3.05 7.18 1.26
CA LEU A 191 -3.45 7.75 -0.03
C LEU A 191 -4.96 7.60 -0.28
N GLY A 192 -5.51 6.41 -0.01
CA GLY A 192 -6.95 6.18 -0.10
C GLY A 192 -7.77 7.07 0.84
N PHE A 193 -7.29 7.34 2.06
CA PHE A 193 -7.94 8.29 2.97
C PHE A 193 -7.82 9.74 2.49
N ASN A 194 -6.68 10.13 1.91
CA ASN A 194 -6.49 11.45 1.30
C ASN A 194 -7.52 11.69 0.18
N ASP A 195 -7.72 10.68 -0.68
CA ASP A 195 -8.73 10.70 -1.74
C ASP A 195 -10.15 10.83 -1.16
N PHE A 196 -10.48 10.05 -0.13
CA PHE A 196 -11.79 10.13 0.53
C PHE A 196 -12.09 11.56 0.97
N VAL A 197 -11.18 12.19 1.71
CA VAL A 197 -11.38 13.55 2.23
C VAL A 197 -11.52 14.57 1.10
N ALA A 198 -10.67 14.49 0.06
CA ALA A 198 -10.77 15.38 -1.09
C ALA A 198 -12.13 15.22 -1.81
N SER A 199 -12.61 13.98 -1.96
CA SER A 199 -13.91 13.69 -2.58
C SER A 199 -15.10 14.21 -1.77
N GLU A 200 -15.04 14.12 -0.44
CA GLU A 200 -16.09 14.61 0.47
C GLU A 200 -16.13 16.14 0.49
N ASN A 201 -14.96 16.80 0.54
CA ASN A 201 -14.86 18.25 0.44
C ASN A 201 -15.44 18.76 -0.88
N LEU A 202 -15.10 18.11 -2.00
CA LEU A 202 -15.60 18.50 -3.31
C LEU A 202 -17.12 18.24 -3.44
N SER A 203 -17.61 17.07 -3.04
CA SER A 203 -19.03 16.72 -3.12
C SER A 203 -19.90 17.63 -2.25
N SER A 204 -19.48 17.87 -1.01
CA SER A 204 -20.23 18.68 -0.06
C SER A 204 -20.16 20.17 -0.41
N GLY A 205 -19.00 20.63 -0.86
CA GLY A 205 -18.81 21.99 -1.34
C GLY A 205 -19.63 22.29 -2.59
N VAL A 206 -19.69 21.36 -3.56
CA VAL A 206 -20.56 21.48 -4.74
C VAL A 206 -22.03 21.56 -4.34
N ARG A 207 -22.50 20.70 -3.42
CA ARG A 207 -23.88 20.73 -2.95
C ARG A 207 -24.22 22.06 -2.26
N TRP A 208 -23.30 22.57 -1.45
CA TRP A 208 -23.44 23.87 -0.80
C TRP A 208 -23.48 25.02 -1.83
N LEU A 209 -22.63 24.97 -2.86
CA LEU A 209 -22.60 25.94 -3.95
C LEU A 209 -23.92 25.94 -4.74
N GLN A 210 -24.49 24.78 -5.04
CA GLN A 210 -25.77 24.65 -5.75
C GLN A 210 -26.96 25.27 -5.00
N GLY A 211 -26.88 25.40 -3.67
CA GLY A 211 -27.88 26.15 -2.89
C GLY A 211 -27.81 27.67 -3.06
N ASN A 212 -26.71 28.17 -3.65
CA ASN A 212 -26.40 29.59 -3.77
C ASN A 212 -26.12 30.03 -5.23
N TRP A 213 -26.10 29.09 -6.17
CA TRP A 213 -25.85 29.33 -7.58
C TRP A 213 -26.71 28.39 -8.45
N THR A 214 -27.67 28.98 -9.15
CA THR A 214 -28.59 28.30 -10.08
C THR A 214 -28.38 28.78 -11.52
N GLY A 215 -28.90 28.01 -12.48
CA GLY A 215 -28.77 28.28 -13.91
C GLY A 215 -27.71 27.40 -14.59
N GLY A 216 -27.63 27.47 -15.92
CA GLY A 216 -26.86 26.51 -16.72
C GLY A 216 -25.36 26.45 -16.39
N ALA A 217 -24.74 27.58 -16.04
CA ALA A 217 -23.34 27.61 -15.63
C ALA A 217 -23.10 26.89 -14.29
N GLY A 218 -24.00 27.08 -13.31
CA GLY A 218 -23.94 26.39 -12.03
C GLY A 218 -24.19 24.89 -12.16
N GLU A 219 -25.13 24.50 -13.02
CA GLU A 219 -25.40 23.08 -13.35
C GLU A 219 -24.20 22.41 -14.04
N ALA A 220 -23.54 23.11 -14.98
CA ALA A 220 -22.36 22.59 -15.67
C ALA A 220 -21.15 22.44 -14.73
N PHE A 221 -20.90 23.43 -13.87
CA PHE A 221 -19.89 23.34 -12.82
C PHE A 221 -20.17 22.17 -11.88
N ALA A 222 -21.39 22.08 -11.35
CA ALA A 222 -21.76 21.02 -10.43
C ALA A 222 -21.63 19.62 -11.07
N SER A 223 -22.00 19.47 -12.35
CA SER A 223 -21.86 18.22 -13.09
C SER A 223 -20.40 17.77 -13.24
N THR A 224 -19.50 18.70 -13.55
CA THR A 224 -18.07 18.39 -13.76
C THR A 224 -17.36 18.13 -12.43
N ALA A 225 -17.58 19.01 -11.44
CA ALA A 225 -17.01 18.85 -10.10
C ALA A 225 -17.51 17.58 -9.39
N SER A 226 -18.80 17.23 -9.52
CA SER A 226 -19.33 15.97 -8.96
C SER A 226 -18.73 14.73 -9.61
N ARG A 227 -18.44 14.77 -10.92
CA ARG A 227 -17.76 13.67 -11.62
C ARG A 227 -16.34 13.46 -11.11
N LEU A 228 -15.60 14.55 -10.88
CA LEU A 228 -14.28 14.46 -10.26
C LEU A 228 -14.39 13.88 -8.85
N ALA A 229 -15.32 14.38 -8.04
CA ALA A 229 -15.51 13.90 -6.67
C ALA A 229 -15.81 12.40 -6.64
N GLN A 230 -16.69 11.93 -7.53
CA GLN A 230 -17.00 10.51 -7.66
C GLN A 230 -15.79 9.68 -8.10
N ALA A 231 -15.00 10.16 -9.07
CA ALA A 231 -13.81 9.45 -9.52
C ALA A 231 -12.77 9.28 -8.41
N VAL A 232 -12.54 10.34 -7.62
CA VAL A 232 -11.64 10.33 -6.47
C VAL A 232 -12.19 9.43 -5.35
N ALA A 233 -13.50 9.44 -5.09
CA ALA A 233 -14.13 8.55 -4.10
C ALA A 233 -14.02 7.06 -4.48
N VAL A 234 -14.16 6.74 -5.76
CA VAL A 234 -13.94 5.38 -6.27
C VAL A 234 -12.49 4.96 -6.07
N ARG A 235 -11.53 5.82 -6.46
CA ARG A 235 -10.10 5.54 -6.26
C ARG A 235 -9.76 5.32 -4.79
N SER A 236 -10.34 6.11 -3.87
CA SER A 236 -10.20 5.89 -2.42
C SER A 236 -10.58 4.46 -2.00
N SER A 237 -11.74 4.00 -2.47
CA SER A 237 -12.26 2.67 -2.15
C SER A 237 -11.38 1.57 -2.73
N ASP A 238 -10.89 1.75 -3.96
CA ASP A 238 -9.99 0.81 -4.61
C ASP A 238 -8.63 0.73 -3.90
N LEU A 239 -8.08 1.87 -3.46
CA LEU A 239 -6.83 1.94 -2.71
C LEU A 239 -6.95 1.27 -1.33
N ASP A 240 -8.10 1.32 -0.68
CA ASP A 240 -8.35 0.54 0.54
C ASP A 240 -8.23 -0.97 0.25
N VAL A 241 -8.77 -1.44 -0.88
CA VAL A 241 -8.64 -2.85 -1.30
C VAL A 241 -7.19 -3.23 -1.62
N VAL A 242 -6.48 -2.40 -2.39
CA VAL A 242 -5.05 -2.61 -2.70
C VAL A 242 -4.24 -2.66 -1.41
N SER A 243 -4.48 -1.73 -0.47
CA SER A 243 -3.77 -1.68 0.81
C SER A 243 -4.00 -2.94 1.65
N LYS A 244 -5.22 -3.49 1.66
CA LYS A 244 -5.54 -4.74 2.35
C LYS A 244 -4.82 -5.93 1.74
N ILE A 245 -4.75 -6.02 0.41
CA ILE A 245 -4.02 -7.09 -0.26
C ILE A 245 -2.53 -7.04 0.12
N ILE A 246 -1.93 -5.85 0.12
CA ILE A 246 -0.52 -5.68 0.44
C ILE A 246 -0.23 -5.97 1.91
N ALA A 247 -1.00 -5.40 2.85
CA ALA A 247 -0.79 -5.59 4.27
C ALA A 247 -1.00 -7.04 4.72
N ASN A 248 -2.09 -7.68 4.29
CA ASN A 248 -2.33 -9.09 4.65
C ASN A 248 -1.38 -10.03 3.89
N GLY A 249 -1.01 -9.68 2.66
CA GLY A 249 0.02 -10.40 1.90
C GLY A 249 1.40 -10.30 2.55
N ALA A 250 1.76 -9.14 3.11
CA ALA A 250 2.99 -8.92 3.86
C ALA A 250 3.07 -9.84 5.08
N ALA A 251 2.05 -9.80 5.96
CA ALA A 251 1.98 -10.65 7.13
C ALA A 251 2.06 -12.16 6.79
N CYS A 252 1.43 -12.58 5.69
CA CYS A 252 1.53 -13.94 5.19
C CYS A 252 2.95 -14.28 4.71
N LEU A 253 3.59 -13.38 3.95
CA LEU A 253 4.95 -13.55 3.44
C LEU A 253 5.97 -13.62 4.57
N GLU A 254 5.92 -12.70 5.54
CA GLU A 254 6.79 -12.71 6.72
C GLU A 254 6.71 -14.06 7.43
N ARG A 255 5.49 -14.55 7.68
CA ARG A 255 5.28 -15.85 8.31
C ARG A 255 5.81 -17.00 7.47
N LEU A 256 5.54 -17.01 6.16
CA LEU A 256 6.01 -18.06 5.27
C LEU A 256 7.54 -18.11 5.18
N VAL A 257 8.19 -16.95 5.09
CA VAL A 257 9.65 -16.82 5.05
C VAL A 257 10.27 -17.24 6.37
N TYR A 258 9.73 -16.79 7.50
CA TYR A 258 10.13 -17.26 8.81
C TYR A 258 10.00 -18.79 8.92
N ASN A 259 8.85 -19.34 8.53
CA ASN A 259 8.58 -20.77 8.56
C ASN A 259 9.52 -21.56 7.63
N GLN A 260 9.96 -20.97 6.52
CA GLN A 260 10.95 -21.57 5.64
C GLN A 260 12.32 -21.68 6.32
N ALA A 261 12.79 -20.60 6.96
CA ALA A 261 14.05 -20.59 7.70
C ALA A 261 14.04 -21.57 8.88
N MET A 262 12.96 -21.55 9.68
CA MET A 262 12.80 -22.46 10.81
C MET A 262 12.61 -23.91 10.37
N GLY A 263 11.88 -24.14 9.28
CA GLY A 263 11.63 -25.49 8.75
C GLY A 263 12.92 -26.19 8.36
N TRP A 264 13.82 -25.51 7.62
CA TRP A 264 15.12 -26.07 7.26
C TRP A 264 16.03 -26.25 8.48
N SER A 265 16.11 -25.24 9.34
CA SER A 265 17.00 -25.27 10.52
C SER A 265 16.64 -26.39 11.49
N SER A 266 15.34 -26.54 11.79
CA SER A 266 14.85 -27.60 12.68
C SER A 266 14.82 -28.97 12.01
N GLY A 267 14.39 -29.04 10.74
CA GLY A 267 14.29 -30.29 9.99
C GLY A 267 15.64 -30.98 9.81
N LEU A 268 16.69 -30.24 9.44
CA LEU A 268 18.03 -30.81 9.31
C LEU A 268 18.65 -31.15 10.67
N SER A 269 18.26 -30.46 11.74
CA SER A 269 18.73 -30.73 13.10
C SER A 269 17.97 -31.89 13.77
N GLN A 270 16.86 -32.36 13.19
CA GLN A 270 16.04 -33.40 13.78
C GLN A 270 16.88 -34.66 14.11
N PRO A 271 16.87 -35.15 15.36
CA PRO A 271 17.68 -36.29 15.75
C PRO A 271 17.12 -37.57 15.12
N LEU A 272 18.01 -38.37 14.54
CA LEU A 272 17.69 -39.68 14.01
C LEU A 272 18.67 -40.70 14.58
N SER A 273 18.14 -41.76 15.21
CA SER A 273 18.94 -42.79 15.87
C SER A 273 19.05 -44.04 14.99
N MET A 274 20.27 -44.38 14.56
CA MET A 274 20.56 -45.56 13.74
C MET A 274 21.88 -46.18 14.18
N LEU A 275 21.94 -47.51 14.26
CA LEU A 275 23.18 -48.26 14.57
C LEU A 275 23.84 -47.82 15.90
N GLY A 276 23.05 -47.36 16.86
CA GLY A 276 23.54 -46.84 18.15
C GLY A 276 24.07 -45.39 18.12
N PHE A 277 24.07 -44.74 16.96
CA PHE A 277 24.37 -43.32 16.82
C PHE A 277 23.08 -42.49 16.78
N THR A 278 23.09 -41.33 17.43
CA THR A 278 22.07 -40.29 17.28
C THR A 278 22.73 -39.07 16.67
N LEU A 279 22.39 -38.77 15.41
CA LEU A 279 22.95 -37.66 14.63
C LEU A 279 21.82 -36.82 14.04
N PRO A 280 22.06 -35.55 13.70
CA PRO A 280 21.07 -34.74 12.99
C PRO A 280 20.79 -35.32 11.61
N LEU A 281 19.56 -35.17 11.11
CA LEU A 281 19.15 -35.63 9.78
C LEU A 281 20.12 -35.15 8.69
N GLY A 282 20.58 -33.89 8.76
CA GLY A 282 21.55 -33.33 7.82
C GLY A 282 22.89 -34.08 7.78
N ALA A 283 23.33 -34.67 8.90
CA ALA A 283 24.54 -35.50 8.92
C ALA A 283 24.27 -36.89 8.31
N TRP A 284 23.14 -37.51 8.62
CA TRP A 284 22.76 -38.80 8.03
C TRP A 284 22.56 -38.71 6.51
N ALA A 285 21.92 -37.64 6.03
CA ALA A 285 21.67 -37.42 4.62
C ALA A 285 22.96 -37.33 3.78
N GLN A 286 24.05 -36.81 4.34
CA GLN A 286 25.36 -36.79 3.66
C GLN A 286 25.98 -38.18 3.47
N LEU A 287 25.52 -39.18 4.23
CA LEU A 287 26.06 -40.53 4.23
C LEU A 287 25.24 -41.49 3.35
N ILE A 288 24.18 -41.02 2.67
CA ILE A 288 23.20 -41.87 1.99
C ILE A 288 23.75 -42.71 0.83
N ASP A 289 24.88 -42.25 0.25
CA ASP A 289 25.62 -42.95 -0.80
C ASP A 289 26.63 -43.96 -0.27
N ARG A 290 26.80 -44.04 1.05
CA ARG A 290 27.66 -45.04 1.69
C ARG A 290 26.90 -46.36 1.86
N PRO A 291 27.62 -47.50 1.93
CA PRO A 291 26.99 -48.78 2.20
C PRO A 291 26.20 -48.74 3.52
N MET A 292 24.88 -48.94 3.43
CA MET A 292 23.96 -49.00 4.58
C MET A 292 22.78 -49.92 4.27
N SER A 293 22.05 -50.34 5.32
CA SER A 293 20.85 -51.14 5.12
C SER A 293 19.79 -50.34 4.34
N GLN A 294 19.02 -51.05 3.50
CA GLN A 294 17.97 -50.40 2.71
C GLN A 294 16.93 -49.71 3.58
N SER A 295 16.63 -50.28 4.76
CA SER A 295 15.71 -49.70 5.75
C SER A 295 16.18 -48.34 6.26
N ASN A 296 17.47 -48.22 6.63
CA ASN A 296 18.02 -46.95 7.12
C ASN A 296 18.04 -45.91 5.99
N LYS A 297 18.45 -46.34 4.79
CA LYS A 297 18.44 -45.48 3.60
C LYS A 297 17.04 -44.94 3.33
N SER A 298 16.02 -45.79 3.32
CA SER A 298 14.64 -45.36 3.08
C SER A 298 14.12 -44.39 4.13
N GLN A 299 14.51 -44.57 5.40
CA GLN A 299 14.11 -43.66 6.48
C GLN A 299 14.74 -42.27 6.31
N ILE A 300 16.04 -42.20 5.95
CA ILE A 300 16.72 -40.93 5.68
C ILE A 300 16.11 -40.24 4.46
N VAL A 301 15.95 -40.97 3.34
CA VAL A 301 15.32 -40.45 2.11
C VAL A 301 13.93 -39.90 2.42
N SER A 302 13.08 -40.68 3.10
CA SER A 302 11.71 -40.27 3.40
C SER A 302 11.64 -39.00 4.26
N ALA A 303 12.55 -38.85 5.24
CA ALA A 303 12.60 -37.66 6.09
C ALA A 303 13.06 -36.42 5.30
N VAL A 304 14.09 -36.57 4.46
CA VAL A 304 14.58 -35.52 3.55
C VAL A 304 13.51 -35.12 2.55
N ASP A 305 12.84 -36.08 1.92
CA ASP A 305 11.79 -35.83 0.93
C ASP A 305 10.60 -35.10 1.56
N THR A 306 10.24 -35.44 2.80
CA THR A 306 9.20 -34.73 3.55
C THR A 306 9.60 -33.26 3.79
N LEU A 307 10.84 -33.01 4.21
CA LEU A 307 11.36 -31.67 4.43
C LEU A 307 11.40 -30.86 3.13
N LYS A 308 11.83 -31.49 2.03
CA LYS A 308 11.87 -30.88 0.69
C LYS A 308 10.46 -30.54 0.21
N ALA A 309 9.51 -31.47 0.27
CA ALA A 309 8.14 -31.26 -0.16
C ALA A 309 7.46 -30.12 0.62
N ALA A 310 7.66 -30.05 1.94
CA ALA A 310 7.15 -28.95 2.76
C ALA A 310 7.78 -27.59 2.38
N SER A 311 9.07 -27.60 2.02
CA SER A 311 9.82 -26.40 1.64
C SER A 311 9.48 -25.91 0.23
N ASP A 312 9.24 -26.83 -0.71
CA ASP A 312 8.75 -26.52 -2.05
C ASP A 312 7.32 -25.93 -1.97
N ALA A 313 6.44 -26.54 -1.17
CA ALA A 313 5.09 -26.02 -0.96
C ALA A 313 5.08 -24.58 -0.38
N ARG A 314 5.96 -24.29 0.59
CA ARG A 314 6.13 -22.92 1.12
C ARG A 314 6.69 -21.96 0.08
N ARG A 315 7.68 -22.36 -0.73
CA ARG A 315 8.21 -21.53 -1.82
C ARG A 315 7.12 -21.19 -2.85
N ASP A 316 6.27 -22.15 -3.19
CA ASP A 316 5.16 -21.94 -4.12
C ASP A 316 4.13 -20.98 -3.52
N ALA A 317 3.83 -21.10 -2.22
CA ALA A 317 2.97 -20.16 -1.50
C ALA A 317 3.55 -18.73 -1.47
N ILE A 318 4.85 -18.58 -1.20
CA ILE A 318 5.57 -17.29 -1.24
C ILE A 318 5.45 -16.67 -2.63
N THR A 319 5.78 -17.43 -3.67
CA THR A 319 5.73 -16.97 -5.07
C THR A 319 4.32 -16.57 -5.48
N THR A 320 3.31 -17.37 -5.07
CA THR A 320 1.90 -17.06 -5.31
C THR A 320 1.49 -15.75 -4.64
N MET A 321 1.91 -15.53 -3.39
CA MET A 321 1.57 -14.32 -2.65
C MET A 321 2.23 -13.07 -3.26
N ILE A 322 3.50 -13.17 -3.67
CA ILE A 322 4.18 -12.11 -4.45
C ILE A 322 3.41 -11.82 -5.74
N GLY A 323 2.94 -12.84 -6.46
CA GLY A 323 2.13 -12.69 -7.66
C GLY A 323 0.80 -11.96 -7.40
N LYS A 324 0.13 -12.21 -6.27
CA LYS A 324 -1.09 -11.49 -5.86
C LYS A 324 -0.81 -10.02 -5.58
N ILE A 325 0.25 -9.73 -4.82
CA ILE A 325 0.68 -8.36 -4.52
C ILE A 325 1.02 -7.62 -5.82
N SER A 326 1.82 -8.23 -6.69
CA SER A 326 2.19 -7.65 -7.99
C SER A 326 0.95 -7.32 -8.82
N ARG A 327 -0.05 -8.21 -8.88
CA ARG A 327 -1.29 -7.95 -9.62
C ARG A 327 -2.14 -6.84 -8.99
N ALA A 328 -2.17 -6.72 -7.66
CA ALA A 328 -2.86 -5.60 -7.02
C ALA A 328 -2.18 -4.25 -7.34
N LEU A 329 -0.85 -4.24 -7.47
CA LEU A 329 -0.07 -3.08 -7.87
C LEU A 329 -0.22 -2.72 -9.36
N GLU A 330 -0.83 -3.57 -10.19
CA GLU A 330 -1.21 -3.22 -11.57
C GLU A 330 -2.46 -2.32 -11.63
N TYR A 331 -3.10 -2.02 -10.49
CA TYR A 331 -4.26 -1.14 -10.42
C TYR A 331 -3.98 0.22 -11.08
N THR A 332 -4.93 0.67 -11.88
CA THR A 332 -4.94 1.99 -12.51
C THR A 332 -6.28 2.66 -12.24
N PRO A 333 -6.34 3.94 -11.85
CA PRO A 333 -7.61 4.63 -11.63
C PRO A 333 -8.56 4.52 -12.84
N GLY A 334 -9.79 4.08 -12.57
CA GLY A 334 -10.80 3.81 -13.59
C GLY A 334 -10.78 2.39 -14.19
N SER A 335 -9.79 1.56 -13.84
CA SER A 335 -9.84 0.12 -14.13
C SER A 335 -10.71 -0.62 -13.13
N THR A 336 -11.01 -1.89 -13.41
CA THR A 336 -11.61 -2.78 -12.42
C THR A 336 -10.68 -2.89 -11.21
N ALA A 337 -11.22 -2.66 -10.01
CA ALA A 337 -10.48 -2.82 -8.78
C ALA A 337 -10.06 -4.28 -8.57
N PRO A 338 -8.91 -4.55 -7.92
CA PRO A 338 -8.60 -5.89 -7.48
C PRO A 338 -9.64 -6.40 -6.47
N VAL A 339 -9.78 -7.71 -6.34
CA VAL A 339 -10.71 -8.32 -5.39
C VAL A 339 -9.92 -8.79 -4.17
N TYR A 340 -10.40 -8.40 -2.98
CA TYR A 340 -9.86 -8.90 -1.71
C TYR A 340 -10.79 -9.96 -1.11
N SER A 341 -10.20 -11.08 -0.71
CA SER A 341 -10.85 -12.16 0.03
C SER A 341 -9.98 -12.52 1.23
N ALA A 342 -10.46 -12.33 2.45
CA ALA A 342 -9.66 -12.57 3.65
C ALA A 342 -9.12 -14.01 3.75
N ALA A 343 -9.89 -15.00 3.28
CA ALA A 343 -9.49 -16.40 3.26
C ALA A 343 -8.25 -16.68 2.38
N GLU A 344 -7.98 -15.80 1.41
CA GLU A 344 -6.82 -15.92 0.52
C GLU A 344 -5.51 -15.43 1.13
N TYR A 345 -5.58 -14.76 2.29
CA TYR A 345 -4.45 -14.15 3.00
C TYR A 345 -4.37 -14.64 4.45
N GLU A 346 -4.92 -15.83 4.73
CA GLU A 346 -4.81 -16.44 6.05
C GLU A 346 -3.33 -16.65 6.39
N VAL A 347 -2.90 -16.10 7.53
CA VAL A 347 -1.52 -16.18 7.98
C VAL A 347 -1.28 -17.59 8.53
N PRO A 348 -0.32 -18.35 7.99
CA PRO A 348 -0.04 -19.70 8.49
C PRO A 348 0.38 -19.71 9.96
N ASP A 349 0.20 -20.86 10.62
CA ASP A 349 0.72 -21.04 11.98
C ASP A 349 2.25 -20.87 12.03
N LYS A 350 2.76 -20.27 13.11
CA LYS A 350 4.20 -20.15 13.38
C LYS A 350 4.79 -21.55 13.51
N VAL A 351 5.79 -21.89 12.70
CA VAL A 351 6.61 -23.08 12.93
C VAL A 351 7.46 -22.82 14.17
N ILE A 352 7.11 -23.51 15.25
CA ILE A 352 7.87 -23.50 16.50
C ILE A 352 8.98 -24.54 16.36
N ALA A 353 10.23 -24.09 16.31
CA ALA A 353 11.38 -24.97 16.47
C ALA A 353 11.80 -24.95 17.94
N ASP A 354 11.09 -25.72 18.75
CA ASP A 354 11.55 -26.10 20.08
C ASP A 354 11.92 -27.57 20.03
N LEU A 355 13.19 -27.85 19.74
CA LEU A 355 13.72 -29.21 19.79
C LEU A 355 14.12 -29.61 21.22
N GLY A 356 13.89 -28.73 22.20
CA GLY A 356 14.47 -28.84 23.53
C GLY A 356 15.99 -29.02 23.48
N THR A 357 16.52 -29.65 24.52
CA THR A 357 17.92 -30.09 24.55
C THR A 357 18.07 -31.37 23.74
N THR A 358 18.63 -31.26 22.54
CA THR A 358 18.93 -32.40 21.68
C THR A 358 20.35 -32.89 21.92
N ARG A 359 20.53 -34.20 22.13
CA ARG A 359 21.83 -34.83 22.40
C ARG A 359 22.24 -35.74 21.25
N TYR A 360 23.44 -35.53 20.74
CA TYR A 360 24.02 -36.31 19.65
C TYR A 360 25.24 -37.08 20.15
N GLY A 361 25.40 -38.32 19.69
CA GLY A 361 26.48 -39.18 20.16
C GLY A 361 26.28 -40.66 19.86
N TYR A 362 26.96 -41.51 20.62
CA TYR A 362 26.95 -42.97 20.47
C TYR A 362 26.64 -43.66 21.80
N GLY A 363 25.62 -44.53 21.80
CA GLY A 363 25.12 -45.16 23.03
C GLY A 363 24.76 -44.11 24.08
N ASN A 364 25.40 -44.17 25.25
CA ASN A 364 25.21 -43.20 26.34
C ASN A 364 26.21 -42.03 26.32
N ASN A 365 27.17 -42.03 25.38
CA ASN A 365 28.17 -40.95 25.27
C ASN A 365 27.61 -39.82 24.41
N VAL A 366 27.43 -38.65 25.00
CA VAL A 366 27.05 -37.41 24.31
C VAL A 366 28.31 -36.73 23.81
N TRP A 367 28.36 -36.44 22.51
CA TRP A 367 29.47 -35.72 21.87
C TRP A 367 29.14 -34.26 21.67
N TRP A 368 27.87 -33.97 21.39
CA TRP A 368 27.38 -32.62 21.15
C TRP A 368 25.96 -32.50 21.69
N GLU A 369 25.66 -31.36 22.30
CA GLU A 369 24.34 -30.99 22.78
C GLU A 369 23.96 -29.67 22.12
N ALA A 370 22.75 -29.62 21.57
CA ALA A 370 22.21 -28.43 20.92
C ALA A 370 20.88 -28.07 21.56
N SER A 371 20.66 -26.79 21.84
CA SER A 371 19.34 -26.25 22.13
C SER A 371 18.96 -25.29 21.02
N LEU A 372 17.86 -25.56 20.34
CA LEU A 372 17.22 -24.61 19.44
C LEU A 372 15.94 -24.16 20.14
N ALA A 373 15.96 -22.94 20.69
CA ALA A 373 14.78 -22.29 21.23
C ALA A 373 14.36 -21.19 20.25
N SER A 374 13.15 -21.28 19.70
CA SER A 374 12.57 -20.14 18.98
C SER A 374 12.46 -18.95 19.93
N PRO A 375 12.88 -17.73 19.53
CA PRO A 375 12.49 -16.53 20.24
C PRO A 375 10.95 -16.43 20.25
N ALA A 376 10.41 -16.09 21.44
CA ALA A 376 8.97 -16.05 21.72
C ALA A 376 8.21 -15.24 20.65
#